data_AF-A0AAW1WKK7-F1
#
_entry.id   AF-A0AAW1WKK7-F1
#
_cell.length_a   1.000
_cell.length_b   1.000
_cell.length_c   1.000
_cell.angle_alpha   90.00
_cell.angle_beta   90.00
_cell.angle_gamma   90.00
#
_symmetry.space_group_name_H-M   'P 1'
#
loop_
_entity.id
_entity.type
_entity.pdbx_description
1 polymer ?
#
loop_
_entity_poly.entity_id
_entity_poly.type
_entity_poly.pdbx_seq_one_letter_code
_entity_poly.pdbx_strand_id
1 'polypeptide(L)'
;MRQMNLTEWAKSCHNNGELDQIIDPSLTGTIATESLNKFVEIAMSCVNDNGVERPSMDDVVKGLEYALQIHHSREKDINSIERKGQTETSSSEQSCVTKDSIKYISGTIFSEINNPSGR
;
A
#
# COMPACT_ATOMS: atom_id res chain seq x y z
N MET A 1 -6.57 -23.36 -25.80
CA MET A 1 -6.26 -22.07 -25.15
C MET A 1 -5.99 -22.36 -23.69
N ARG A 2 -4.88 -21.85 -23.13
CA ARG A 2 -4.59 -22.03 -21.70
C ARG A 2 -5.49 -21.07 -20.93
N GLN A 3 -6.45 -21.58 -20.19
CA GLN A 3 -7.25 -20.78 -19.25
C GLN A 3 -6.36 -20.52 -18.04
N MET A 4 -6.11 -19.25 -17.72
CA MET A 4 -5.42 -18.86 -16.50
C MET A 4 -6.48 -18.42 -15.49
N ASN A 5 -6.36 -18.89 -14.26
CA ASN A 5 -7.19 -18.39 -13.16
C ASN A 5 -6.85 -16.91 -12.92
N LEU A 6 -7.86 -16.08 -12.61
CA LEU A 6 -7.68 -14.69 -12.20
C LEU A 6 -6.63 -14.54 -11.09
N THR A 7 -6.65 -15.43 -10.08
CA THR A 7 -5.67 -15.42 -9.00
C THR A 7 -4.26 -15.67 -9.49
N GLU A 8 -4.06 -16.63 -10.40
CA GLU A 8 -2.74 -16.95 -10.96
C GLU A 8 -2.21 -15.80 -11.83
N TRP A 9 -3.09 -15.21 -12.64
CA TRP A 9 -2.76 -14.05 -13.45
C TRP A 9 -2.38 -12.84 -12.57
N ALA A 10 -3.18 -12.53 -11.55
CA ALA A 10 -2.92 -11.43 -10.63
C ALA A 10 -1.61 -11.62 -9.85
N LYS A 11 -1.31 -12.85 -9.38
CA LYS A 11 -0.02 -13.20 -8.77
C LYS A 11 1.14 -12.99 -9.74
N SER A 12 1.00 -13.40 -11.01
CA SER A 12 2.03 -13.19 -12.03
C SER A 12 2.30 -11.71 -12.26
N CYS A 13 1.25 -10.90 -12.45
CA CYS A 13 1.38 -9.46 -12.64
C CYS A 13 2.02 -8.78 -11.41
N HIS A 14 1.64 -9.17 -10.19
CA HIS A 14 2.26 -8.67 -8.96
C HIS A 14 3.76 -8.98 -8.91
N ASN A 15 4.15 -10.23 -9.18
CA ASN A 15 5.55 -10.66 -9.17
C ASN A 15 6.40 -9.96 -10.25
N ASN A 16 5.79 -9.63 -11.39
CA ASN A 16 6.43 -8.90 -12.49
C ASN A 16 6.46 -7.39 -12.28
N GLY A 17 5.79 -6.85 -11.26
CA GLY A 17 5.64 -5.41 -11.05
C GLY A 17 4.66 -4.72 -12.01
N GLU A 18 3.80 -5.50 -12.67
CA GLU A 18 2.84 -5.06 -13.70
C GLU A 18 1.45 -4.79 -13.10
N LEU A 19 1.40 -4.00 -12.02
CA LEU A 19 0.14 -3.71 -11.31
C LEU A 19 -0.85 -2.89 -12.17
N ASP A 20 -0.33 -2.09 -13.10
CA ASP A 20 -1.10 -1.36 -14.10
C ASP A 20 -2.00 -2.26 -14.96
N GLN A 21 -1.61 -3.53 -15.15
CA GLN A 21 -2.44 -4.50 -15.86
C GLN A 21 -3.62 -5.02 -15.02
N ILE A 22 -3.52 -4.95 -13.69
CA ILE A 22 -4.52 -5.47 -12.74
C ILE A 22 -5.54 -4.39 -12.35
N ILE A 23 -5.10 -3.14 -12.26
CA ILE A 23 -5.92 -2.03 -11.76
C ILE A 23 -7.05 -1.73 -12.74
N ASP A 24 -8.26 -1.53 -12.19
CA ASP A 24 -9.38 -1.06 -12.98
C ASP A 24 -9.03 0.31 -13.61
N PRO A 25 -9.16 0.48 -14.94
CA PRO A 25 -8.83 1.73 -15.61
C PRO A 25 -9.52 2.96 -15.01
N SER A 26 -10.73 2.81 -14.46
CA SER A 26 -11.46 3.89 -13.80
C SER A 26 -10.83 4.38 -12.49
N LEU A 27 -9.93 3.58 -11.89
CA LEU A 27 -9.19 3.91 -10.68
C LEU A 27 -7.81 4.52 -10.97
N THR A 28 -7.40 4.56 -12.24
CA THR A 28 -6.09 5.08 -12.63
C THR A 28 -6.04 6.59 -12.37
N GLY A 29 -5.04 7.03 -11.59
CA GLY A 29 -4.85 8.44 -11.23
C GLY A 29 -5.78 8.96 -10.13
N THR A 30 -6.78 8.18 -9.69
CA THR A 30 -7.64 8.54 -8.56
C THR A 30 -7.15 7.94 -7.25
N ILE A 31 -6.55 6.75 -7.29
CA ILE A 31 -6.00 6.09 -6.10
C ILE A 31 -4.54 6.49 -5.83
N ALA A 32 -4.22 6.72 -4.56
CA ALA A 32 -2.85 6.93 -4.11
C ALA A 32 -2.02 5.64 -4.30
N THR A 33 -0.84 5.75 -4.92
CA THR A 33 0.06 4.59 -5.17
C THR A 33 0.37 3.80 -3.90
N GLU A 34 0.62 4.47 -2.77
CA GLU A 34 0.89 3.78 -1.49
C GLU A 34 -0.34 3.03 -0.96
N SER A 35 -1.53 3.61 -1.10
CA SER A 35 -2.77 2.96 -0.71
C SER A 35 -3.03 1.72 -1.58
N LEU A 36 -2.86 1.86 -2.89
CA LEU A 36 -2.96 0.77 -3.85
C LEU A 36 -1.98 -0.37 -3.54
N ASN A 37 -0.71 -0.05 -3.25
CA ASN A 37 0.27 -1.06 -2.86
C ASN A 37 -0.19 -1.83 -1.61
N LYS A 38 -0.78 -1.12 -0.63
CA LYS A 38 -1.30 -1.78 0.56
C LYS A 38 -2.50 -2.69 0.26
N PHE A 39 -3.41 -2.26 -0.62
CA PHE A 39 -4.51 -3.12 -1.08
C PHE A 39 -4.01 -4.39 -1.75
N VAL A 40 -3.00 -4.28 -2.62
CA VAL A 40 -2.40 -5.42 -3.31
C VAL A 40 -1.75 -6.38 -2.32
N GLU A 41 -0.99 -5.88 -1.35
CA GLU A 41 -0.36 -6.70 -0.30
C GLU A 41 -1.39 -7.52 0.48
N ILE A 42 -2.51 -6.88 0.88
CA ILE A 42 -3.61 -7.55 1.59
C ILE A 42 -4.24 -8.63 0.68
N ALA A 43 -4.55 -8.28 -0.56
CA ALA A 43 -5.17 -9.19 -1.51
C ALA A 43 -4.29 -10.42 -1.78
N MET A 44 -2.97 -10.22 -1.99
CA MET A 44 -2.01 -11.31 -2.20
C MET A 44 -1.90 -12.24 -0.99
N SER A 45 -1.95 -11.68 0.23
CA SER A 45 -1.93 -12.46 1.47
C SER A 45 -3.20 -13.30 1.63
N CYS A 46 -4.38 -12.76 1.30
CA CYS A 46 -5.66 -13.48 1.36
C CYS A 46 -5.70 -14.71 0.43
N VAL A 47 -5.03 -14.62 -0.72
CA VAL A 47 -4.99 -15.70 -1.74
C VAL A 47 -3.72 -16.55 -1.66
N ASN A 48 -3.01 -16.51 -0.54
CA ASN A 48 -1.83 -17.36 -0.34
C ASN A 48 -2.19 -18.84 -0.47
N ASP A 49 -1.33 -19.62 -1.13
CA ASP A 49 -1.54 -21.05 -1.33
C ASP A 49 -1.40 -21.82 0.00
N ASN A 50 -0.55 -21.34 0.90
CA ASN A 50 -0.49 -21.82 2.28
C ASN A 50 -1.59 -21.15 3.12
N GLY A 51 -2.57 -21.94 3.56
CA GLY A 51 -3.70 -21.44 4.35
C GLY A 51 -3.31 -20.80 5.68
N VAL A 52 -2.16 -21.20 6.26
CA VAL A 52 -1.65 -20.64 7.53
C VAL A 52 -1.11 -19.21 7.37
N GLU A 53 -0.68 -18.83 6.16
CA GLU A 53 -0.21 -17.47 5.86
C GLU A 53 -1.36 -16.51 5.55
N ARG A 54 -2.60 -17.02 5.43
CA ARG A 54 -3.75 -16.16 5.15
C ARG A 54 -4.11 -15.39 6.41
N PRO A 55 -4.33 -14.06 6.31
CA PRO A 55 -4.69 -13.25 7.46
C PRO A 55 -6.08 -13.63 8.00
N SER A 56 -6.30 -13.34 9.29
CA SER A 56 -7.65 -13.33 9.85
C SER A 56 -8.48 -12.20 9.23
N MET A 57 -9.80 -12.31 9.25
CA MET A 57 -10.66 -11.22 8.77
C MET A 57 -10.48 -9.92 9.58
N ASP A 58 -10.13 -10.01 10.87
CA ASP A 58 -9.82 -8.83 11.68
C ASP A 58 -8.56 -8.12 11.17
N ASP A 59 -7.54 -8.88 10.78
CA ASP A 59 -6.30 -8.31 10.22
C ASP A 59 -6.54 -7.71 8.82
N VAL A 60 -7.41 -8.35 8.02
CA VAL A 60 -7.85 -7.79 6.73
C VAL A 60 -8.54 -6.44 6.94
N VAL A 61 -9.50 -6.34 7.86
CA VAL A 61 -10.21 -5.08 8.14
C VAL A 61 -9.24 -3.99 8.59
N LYS A 62 -8.35 -4.28 9.55
CA LYS A 62 -7.33 -3.32 10.01
C LYS A 62 -6.42 -2.85 8.86
N GLY A 63 -6.02 -3.77 7.99
CA GLY A 63 -5.21 -3.46 6.82
C GLY A 63 -5.94 -2.52 5.85
N LEU A 64 -7.23 -2.74 5.61
CA LEU A 64 -8.06 -1.91 4.73
C LEU A 64 -8.31 -0.52 5.33
N GLU A 65 -8.57 -0.43 6.64
CA GLU A 65 -8.68 0.84 7.36
C GLU A 65 -7.40 1.66 7.24
N TYR A 66 -6.24 1.02 7.36
CA TYR A 66 -4.94 1.67 7.18
C TYR A 66 -4.71 2.12 5.72
N ALA A 67 -5.04 1.29 4.73
CA ALA A 67 -4.97 1.66 3.32
C ALA A 67 -5.85 2.89 3.00
N LEU A 68 -7.02 2.98 3.62
CA LEU A 68 -7.92 4.13 3.49
C LEU A 68 -7.35 5.39 4.15
N GLN A 69 -6.73 5.27 5.33
CA GLN A 69 -6.05 6.38 6.00
C GLN A 69 -4.90 6.95 5.16
N ILE A 70 -4.11 6.10 4.51
CA ILE A 70 -3.05 6.51 3.58
C ILE A 70 -3.65 7.33 2.43
N HIS A 71 -4.76 6.85 1.86
CA HIS A 71 -5.41 7.50 0.74
C HIS A 71 -5.89 8.92 1.09
N HIS A 72 -6.63 9.06 2.19
CA HIS A 72 -7.14 10.36 2.65
C HIS A 72 -6.04 11.33 3.12
N SER A 73 -4.92 10.83 3.63
CA SER A 73 -3.81 11.70 4.06
C SER A 73 -3.21 12.46 2.87
N ARG A 74 -3.08 11.80 1.72
CA ARG A 74 -2.65 12.43 0.46
C ARG A 74 -3.61 13.52 -0.02
N GLU A 75 -4.92 13.30 0.06
CA GLU A 75 -5.91 14.30 -0.32
C GLU A 75 -5.82 15.56 0.55
N LYS A 76 -5.56 15.40 1.85
CA LYS A 76 -5.40 16.51 2.79
C LYS A 76 -4.13 17.32 2.51
N ASP A 77 -3.05 16.68 2.08
CA ASP A 77 -1.81 17.36 1.71
C ASP A 77 -1.99 18.18 0.42
N ILE A 78 -2.67 17.63 -0.60
CA ILE A 78 -3.01 18.34 -1.84
C ILE A 78 -3.88 19.59 -1.54
N ASN A 79 -4.93 19.43 -0.73
CA ASN A 79 -5.82 20.54 -0.32
C ASN A 79 -5.11 21.59 0.56
N SER A 80 -4.00 21.24 1.20
CA SER A 80 -3.20 22.17 2.02
C SER A 80 -2.22 22.99 1.18
N ILE A 81 -1.78 22.47 0.03
CA ILE A 81 -0.93 23.18 -0.93
C ILE A 81 -1.74 24.25 -1.67
N GLU A 82 -2.99 23.97 -2.06
CA GLU A 82 -3.85 24.93 -2.78
C GLU A 82 -4.21 26.18 -1.96
N ARG A 83 -4.17 26.13 -0.61
CA ARG A 83 -4.42 27.30 0.25
C ARG A 83 -3.22 28.24 0.44
N LYS A 84 -2.03 27.90 -0.07
CA LYS A 84 -0.82 28.72 0.04
C LYS A 84 -0.31 29.30 -1.28
N GLY A 85 -1.08 29.21 -2.35
CA GLY A 85 -0.68 29.66 -3.69
C GLY A 85 -0.92 31.14 -3.99
N GLN A 86 -0.19 32.05 -3.34
CA GLN A 86 0.31 33.27 -4.00
C GLN A 86 1.77 33.51 -3.61
N THR A 87 2.58 33.74 -4.64
CA THR A 87 3.99 34.19 -4.70
C THR A 87 5.11 33.14 -4.77
N GLU A 88 6.06 33.43 -5.67
CA GLU A 88 6.89 32.54 -6.48
C GLU A 88 8.27 32.15 -5.88
N THR A 89 8.90 31.14 -6.51
CA THR A 89 10.36 30.94 -6.71
C THR A 89 11.27 30.63 -5.50
N SER A 90 11.72 29.36 -5.37
CA SER A 90 13.10 28.89 -5.66
C SER A 90 13.51 27.62 -4.87
N SER A 91 14.13 26.69 -5.62
CA SER A 91 15.09 25.61 -5.27
C SER A 91 15.00 24.78 -3.96
N SER A 92 14.94 23.45 -4.18
CA SER A 92 15.65 22.35 -3.50
C SER A 92 15.53 22.17 -1.98
N GLU A 93 14.92 21.05 -1.57
CA GLU A 93 15.65 19.98 -0.85
C GLU A 93 15.11 18.60 -1.25
N GLN A 94 16.03 17.74 -1.65
CA GLN A 94 15.80 16.37 -2.08
C GLN A 94 16.06 15.46 -0.87
N SER A 95 15.03 14.97 -0.20
CA SER A 95 15.18 13.90 0.78
C SER A 95 14.90 12.57 0.10
N CYS A 96 15.96 11.89 -0.31
CA CYS A 96 15.90 10.54 -0.82
C CYS A 96 15.63 9.56 0.33
N VAL A 97 14.45 8.93 0.34
CA VAL A 97 14.23 7.76 1.17
C VAL A 97 15.06 6.63 0.55
N THR A 98 16.22 6.34 1.14
CA THR A 98 17.04 5.20 0.73
C THR A 98 16.40 3.90 1.20
N LYS A 99 16.67 2.81 0.48
CA LYS A 99 16.11 1.46 0.77
C LYS A 99 16.41 1.00 2.20
N ASP A 100 17.48 1.52 2.80
CA ASP A 100 17.88 1.24 4.18
C ASP A 100 16.92 1.85 5.22
N SER A 101 16.28 2.99 4.89
CA SER A 101 15.26 3.61 5.74
C SER A 101 13.97 2.79 5.81
N ILE A 102 13.61 2.10 4.72
CA ILE A 102 12.41 1.24 4.68
C ILE A 102 12.59 0.02 5.60
N LYS A 103 13.80 -0.57 5.63
CA LYS A 103 14.11 -1.70 6.52
C LYS A 103 14.03 -1.30 8.00
N TYR A 104 14.49 -0.10 8.35
CA TYR A 104 14.43 0.41 9.72
C TYR A 104 12.99 0.65 10.18
N ILE A 105 12.12 1.15 9.30
CA ILE A 105 10.70 1.40 9.57
C ILE A 105 9.90 0.09 9.74
N SER A 106 10.17 -0.92 8.91
CA SER A 106 9.50 -2.24 9.03
C SER A 106 9.83 -2.97 10.33
N GLY A 107 11.02 -2.75 10.90
CA GLY A 107 11.47 -3.43 12.12
C GLY A 107 10.84 -2.89 13.40
N THR A 108 10.68 -1.57 13.53
CA THR A 108 10.14 -0.96 14.75
C THR A 108 8.62 -1.04 14.84
N ILE A 109 7.90 -0.89 13.73
CA ILE A 109 6.42 -0.83 13.72
C ILE A 109 5.78 -2.18 14.11
N PHE A 110 6.41 -3.31 13.76
CA PHE A 110 5.89 -4.65 14.11
C PHE A 110 6.41 -5.21 15.44
N SER A 111 7.50 -4.67 15.99
CA SER A 111 8.07 -5.13 17.27
C SER A 111 7.18 -4.81 18.47
N GLU A 112 6.41 -3.72 18.40
CA GLU A 112 5.57 -3.25 19.51
C GLU A 112 4.28 -4.07 19.69
N ILE A 113 3.94 -4.94 18.74
CA ILE A 113 2.71 -5.74 18.75
C ILE A 113 2.90 -7.09 19.46
N ASN A 114 4.14 -7.55 19.68
CA ASN A 114 4.41 -8.86 20.26
C ASN A 114 4.76 -8.81 21.76
N ASN A 115 3.96 -8.09 22.56
CA ASN A 115 3.98 -8.23 24.03
C ASN A 115 2.98 -9.32 24.45
N PRO A 116 3.42 -10.51 24.91
CA PRO A 116 2.52 -11.60 25.27
C PRO A 116 1.83 -11.42 26.65
N SER A 117 1.98 -10.26 27.30
CA SER A 117 1.37 -10.00 28.61
C SER A 117 0.11 -9.13 28.50
N GLY A 118 -1.05 -9.81 28.42
CA GLY A 118 -2.40 -9.22 28.53
C GLY A 118 -3.17 -9.37 27.21
N ARG A 119 -4.24 -10.17 27.13
CA ARG A 119 -5.31 -10.43 28.09
C ARG A 119 -5.89 -11.82 27.85
#